data_AF-A0A2S9D883-F1
#
_entry.id   AF-A0A2S9D883-F1
#
_cell.length_a   1.000
_cell.length_b   1.000
_cell.length_c   1.000
_cell.angle_alpha   90.00
_cell.angle_beta   90.00
_cell.angle_gamma   90.00
#
_symmetry.space_group_name_H-M   'P 1'
#
loop_
_entity.id
_entity.type
_entity.pdbx_description
1 polymer ?
#
loop_
_entity_poly.entity_id
_entity_poly.type
_entity_poly.pdbx_seq_one_letter_code
_entity_poly.pdbx_strand_id
1 'polypeptide(L)'
;MKPNPSTPVTADLLCDVCGQLPEASKARLTLANIAVMLPIELLVHAAVVGTHLPYVAKVLLLAVTATVLVIWVAEPSAAKVLRRWLHAPALRQRRKLHLAPALWRARTVLLDQPGSLQKVTQSLAKMDANILSLHVHPMTGTGSAQKGLSAQTGPGERVMDEFVLSTPGEITEQELLKALNDGGGHESHVWSTTALAMADGQTKALSLATRIAGNPKELPMVVAELLSAKVVPFDPEHPTPEASAAVGPSGDILKIPTAWHGPLLFSRPGEPFSPAESARAHRLAELAEILAHTPAVSTVPPG
;
A
#
# COMPACT_ATOMS: atom_id res chain seq x y z
N MET A 1 -7.93 18.29 -18.90
CA MET A 1 -7.84 19.59 -18.21
C MET A 1 -6.78 20.46 -18.90
N LYS A 2 -7.10 21.64 -19.44
CA LYS A 2 -6.09 22.60 -19.95
C LYS A 2 -5.42 23.29 -18.75
N PRO A 3 -4.09 23.40 -18.66
CA PRO A 3 -3.44 24.03 -17.52
C PRO A 3 -3.66 25.55 -17.55
N ASN A 4 -4.14 26.09 -16.43
CA ASN A 4 -4.35 27.52 -16.23
C ASN A 4 -2.98 28.20 -16.06
N PRO A 5 -2.66 29.28 -16.79
CA PRO A 5 -1.31 29.89 -16.83
C PRO A 5 -0.91 30.69 -15.57
N SER A 6 -1.63 30.54 -14.46
CA SER A 6 -1.46 31.38 -13.27
C SER A 6 -1.58 30.65 -11.93
N THR A 7 -1.44 29.31 -11.89
CA THR A 7 -1.08 28.65 -10.63
C THR A 7 0.37 29.01 -10.30
N PRO A 8 0.64 29.68 -9.15
CA PRO A 8 2.01 29.93 -8.74
C PRO A 8 2.70 28.57 -8.60
N VAL A 9 3.93 28.45 -9.10
CA VAL A 9 4.77 27.23 -9.11
C VAL A 9 4.84 26.53 -7.73
N THR A 10 4.49 27.25 -6.67
CA THR A 10 4.33 26.74 -5.31
C THR A 10 3.15 25.77 -5.12
N ALA A 11 2.05 25.90 -5.86
CA ALA A 11 0.86 25.05 -5.69
C ALA A 11 1.16 23.57 -5.95
N ASP A 12 1.94 23.26 -6.99
CA ASP A 12 2.33 21.87 -7.33
C ASP A 12 3.36 21.26 -6.35
N LEU A 13 4.02 22.11 -5.54
CA LEU A 13 5.08 21.73 -4.62
C LEU A 13 4.60 21.54 -3.18
N LEU A 14 3.38 21.97 -2.87
CA LEU A 14 2.80 21.85 -1.54
C LEU A 14 2.18 20.47 -1.37
N CYS A 15 2.35 19.89 -0.18
CA CYS A 15 1.59 18.69 0.18
C CYS A 15 0.11 19.05 0.34
N ASP A 16 -0.79 18.28 -0.26
CA ASP A 16 -2.24 18.52 -0.20
C ASP A 16 -2.84 18.34 1.20
N VAL A 17 -2.11 17.62 2.07
CA VAL A 17 -2.53 17.32 3.45
C VAL A 17 -1.95 18.33 4.45
N CYS A 18 -0.70 18.73 4.31
CA CYS A 18 0.00 19.55 5.32
C CYS A 18 0.48 20.93 4.83
N GLY A 19 0.38 21.24 3.53
CA GLY A 19 0.76 22.55 2.99
C GLY A 19 2.24 22.89 3.16
N GLN A 20 3.11 21.91 3.45
CA GLN A 20 4.54 22.10 3.61
C GLN A 20 5.29 21.70 2.34
N LEU A 21 6.45 22.34 2.08
CA LEU A 21 7.36 21.95 1.01
C LEU A 21 8.25 20.78 1.44
N PRO A 22 8.59 19.82 0.55
CA PRO A 22 9.54 18.76 0.85
C PRO A 22 10.93 19.35 1.13
N GLU A 23 11.59 18.94 2.21
CA GLU A 23 12.96 19.35 2.49
C GLU A 23 13.91 18.85 1.39
N ALA A 24 14.76 19.74 0.85
CA ALA A 24 15.79 19.36 -0.11
C ALA A 24 17.00 18.77 0.63
N SER A 25 17.65 17.78 0.01
CA SER A 25 18.85 17.19 0.60
C SER A 25 19.99 18.22 0.71
N LYS A 26 20.75 18.17 1.80
CA LYS A 26 21.90 19.06 2.07
C LYS A 26 22.88 19.12 0.89
N ALA A 27 23.13 17.99 0.23
CA ALA A 27 24.03 17.90 -0.92
C ALA A 27 23.53 18.63 -2.19
N ARG A 28 22.22 18.74 -2.41
CA ARG A 28 21.67 19.52 -3.54
C ARG A 28 21.69 21.01 -3.26
N LEU A 29 21.50 21.38 -1.99
CA LEU A 29 21.59 22.76 -1.55
C LEU A 29 23.03 23.28 -1.71
N THR A 30 24.04 22.47 -1.35
CA THR A 30 25.45 22.83 -1.59
C THR A 30 25.78 22.91 -3.09
N LEU A 31 25.31 21.97 -3.92
CA LEU A 31 25.56 22.00 -5.37
C LEU A 31 24.88 23.20 -6.04
N ALA A 32 23.66 23.54 -5.63
CA ALA A 32 22.97 24.75 -6.07
C ALA A 32 23.75 26.02 -5.72
N ASN A 33 24.29 26.11 -4.50
CA ASN A 33 25.13 27.24 -4.08
C ASN A 33 26.41 27.32 -4.92
N ILE A 34 27.10 26.19 -5.15
CA ILE A 34 28.30 26.13 -5.98
C ILE A 34 28.01 26.56 -7.42
N ALA A 35 26.90 26.09 -8.01
CA ALA A 35 26.53 26.40 -9.39
C ALA A 35 26.23 27.89 -9.61
N VAL A 36 25.75 28.60 -8.59
CA VAL A 36 25.53 30.06 -8.63
C VAL A 36 26.82 30.82 -8.37
N MET A 37 27.64 30.35 -7.42
CA MET A 37 28.85 31.04 -6.97
C MET A 37 29.99 30.97 -7.99
N LEU A 38 30.28 29.77 -8.50
CA LEU A 38 31.43 29.48 -9.36
C LEU A 38 31.53 30.35 -10.62
N PRO A 39 30.47 30.56 -11.45
CA PRO A 39 30.59 31.33 -12.67
C PRO A 39 30.85 32.82 -12.40
N ILE A 40 30.29 33.36 -11.31
CA ILE A 40 30.49 34.77 -10.94
C ILE A 40 31.92 34.96 -10.43
N GLU A 41 32.40 34.07 -9.56
CA GLU A 41 33.80 34.12 -9.11
C GLU A 41 34.78 34.00 -10.27
N LEU A 42 34.57 33.07 -11.20
CA LEU A 42 35.45 32.88 -12.35
C LEU A 42 35.48 34.12 -13.26
N LEU A 43 34.34 34.77 -13.46
CA LEU A 43 34.23 36.00 -14.26
C LEU A 43 34.95 37.16 -13.59
N VAL A 44 34.78 37.33 -12.27
CA VAL A 44 35.51 38.37 -11.50
C VAL A 44 37.01 38.12 -11.56
N HIS A 45 37.47 36.87 -11.37
CA HIS A 45 38.89 36.54 -11.50
C HIS A 45 39.44 36.84 -12.90
N ALA A 46 38.71 36.47 -13.95
CA ALA A 46 39.10 36.76 -15.33
C ALA A 46 39.21 38.28 -15.60
N ALA A 47 38.24 39.06 -15.12
CA ALA A 47 38.23 40.52 -15.27
C ALA A 47 39.40 41.19 -14.51
N VAL A 48 39.71 40.73 -13.30
CA VAL A 48 40.79 41.30 -12.47
C VAL A 48 42.17 40.98 -13.03
N VAL A 49 42.37 39.79 -13.59
CA VAL A 49 43.65 39.41 -14.21
C VAL A 49 43.94 40.28 -15.43
N GLY A 50 42.92 40.63 -16.23
CA GLY A 50 43.05 41.47 -17.43
C GLY A 50 43.31 42.97 -17.19
N THR A 51 43.37 43.43 -15.93
CA THR A 51 43.56 44.86 -15.60
C THR A 51 44.96 45.16 -15.07
N HIS A 52 45.46 46.38 -15.33
CA HIS A 52 46.76 46.87 -14.84
C HIS A 52 46.71 47.45 -13.41
N LEU A 53 45.87 46.89 -12.54
CA LEU A 53 45.75 47.32 -11.14
C LEU A 53 46.98 46.90 -10.30
N PRO A 54 47.38 47.69 -9.28
CA PRO A 54 48.41 47.27 -8.34
C PRO A 54 47.97 46.02 -7.57
N TYR A 55 48.92 45.15 -7.20
CA TYR A 55 48.65 43.82 -6.64
C TYR A 55 47.72 43.84 -5.43
N VAL A 56 47.92 44.80 -4.51
CA VAL A 56 47.10 44.96 -3.30
C VAL A 56 45.62 45.24 -3.64
N ALA A 57 45.36 46.03 -4.68
CA ALA A 57 44.00 46.33 -5.12
C ALA A 57 43.31 45.10 -5.73
N LYS A 58 44.05 44.24 -6.44
CA LYS A 58 43.52 42.98 -6.97
C LYS A 58 43.09 42.04 -5.85
N VAL A 59 43.94 41.88 -4.84
CA VAL A 59 43.65 41.02 -3.67
C VAL A 59 42.45 41.53 -2.89
N LEU A 60 42.38 42.85 -2.62
CA LEU A 60 41.24 43.46 -1.92
C LEU A 60 39.93 43.30 -2.69
N LEU A 61 39.94 43.54 -3.99
CA LEU A 61 38.74 43.42 -4.81
C LEU A 61 38.22 41.97 -4.84
N LEU A 62 39.12 40.98 -4.99
CA LEU A 62 38.76 39.57 -4.95
C LEU A 62 38.22 39.14 -3.57
N ALA A 63 38.83 39.59 -2.48
CA ALA A 63 38.38 39.27 -1.13
C ALA A 63 36.99 39.87 -0.83
N VAL A 64 36.76 41.13 -1.21
CA VAL A 64 35.47 41.80 -1.01
C VAL A 64 34.38 41.16 -1.87
N THR A 65 34.66 40.88 -3.14
CA THR A 65 33.68 40.24 -4.04
C THR A 65 33.31 38.84 -3.58
N ALA A 66 34.29 38.00 -3.17
CA ALA A 66 34.01 36.68 -2.61
C ALA A 66 33.17 36.75 -1.32
N THR A 67 33.47 37.68 -0.42
CA THR A 67 32.72 37.87 0.84
C THR A 67 31.28 38.31 0.57
N VAL A 68 31.08 39.27 -0.34
CA VAL A 68 29.75 39.73 -0.77
C VAL A 68 28.98 38.60 -1.42
N LEU A 69 29.63 37.76 -2.23
CA LEU A 69 28.97 36.64 -2.90
C LEU A 69 28.49 35.57 -1.92
N VAL A 70 29.29 35.24 -0.90
CA VAL A 70 28.91 34.30 0.16
C VAL A 70 27.69 34.81 0.93
N ILE A 71 27.66 36.10 1.26
CA ILE A 71 26.51 36.73 1.94
C ILE A 71 25.27 36.72 1.04
N TRP A 72 25.42 37.01 -0.25
CA TRP A 72 24.32 37.04 -1.21
C TRP A 72 23.76 35.65 -1.54
N VAL A 73 24.60 34.61 -1.56
CA VAL A 73 24.19 33.21 -1.73
C VAL A 73 23.52 32.65 -0.46
N ALA A 74 23.88 33.17 0.72
CA ALA A 74 23.17 32.86 1.97
C ALA A 74 21.77 33.50 2.03
N GLU A 75 21.51 34.56 1.26
CA GLU A 75 20.17 35.14 1.13
C GLU A 75 19.23 34.27 0.26
N PRO A 76 17.92 34.19 0.62
CA PRO A 76 16.95 33.22 0.10
C PRO A 76 16.59 33.35 -1.39
N SER A 77 17.26 34.25 -2.13
CA SER A 77 16.98 34.58 -3.52
C SER A 77 17.46 33.50 -4.50
N ALA A 78 18.63 32.90 -4.27
CA ALA A 78 19.14 31.78 -5.09
C ALA A 78 18.27 30.52 -4.95
N ALA A 79 17.78 30.27 -3.73
CA ALA A 79 16.84 29.19 -3.47
C ALA A 79 15.53 29.35 -4.27
N LYS A 80 15.04 30.57 -4.50
CA LYS A 80 13.82 30.80 -5.30
C LYS A 80 14.00 30.42 -6.77
N VAL A 81 15.15 30.73 -7.38
CA VAL A 81 15.42 30.45 -8.80
C VAL A 81 15.68 28.96 -9.03
N LEU A 82 16.37 28.28 -8.10
CA LEU A 82 16.69 26.86 -8.21
C LEU A 82 15.67 25.92 -7.54
N ARG A 83 14.59 26.44 -6.93
CA ARG A 83 13.55 25.66 -6.24
C ARG A 83 13.00 24.51 -7.09
N ARG A 84 12.71 24.76 -8.37
CA ARG A 84 12.18 23.73 -9.28
C ARG A 84 13.18 22.59 -9.52
N TRP A 85 14.48 22.89 -9.55
CA TRP A 85 15.55 21.90 -9.68
C TRP A 85 15.84 21.18 -8.36
N LEU A 86 15.82 21.92 -7.24
CA LEU A 86 15.99 21.38 -5.89
C LEU A 86 14.94 20.30 -5.59
N HIS A 87 13.67 20.57 -5.91
CA HIS A 87 12.54 19.67 -5.66
C HIS A 87 12.14 18.80 -6.85
N ALA A 88 12.85 18.89 -7.98
CA ALA A 88 12.63 18.04 -9.15
C ALA A 88 12.54 16.52 -8.85
N PRO A 89 13.42 15.90 -8.03
CA PRO A 89 13.33 14.48 -7.72
C PRO A 89 12.09 14.14 -6.87
N ALA A 90 11.71 15.00 -5.92
CA ALA A 90 10.51 14.81 -5.10
C ALA A 90 9.24 14.88 -5.97
N LEU A 91 9.19 15.85 -6.90
CA LEU A 91 8.13 15.93 -7.91
C LEU A 91 8.10 14.70 -8.82
N ARG A 92 9.26 14.21 -9.26
CA ARG A 92 9.35 12.95 -10.04
C ARG A 92 8.88 11.76 -9.23
N GLN A 93 9.15 11.71 -7.93
CA GLN A 93 8.73 10.60 -7.07
C GLN A 93 7.23 10.64 -6.77
N ARG A 94 6.66 11.83 -6.51
CA ARG A 94 5.20 12.02 -6.45
C ARG A 94 4.55 11.59 -7.76
N ARG A 95 5.08 12.05 -8.90
CA ARG A 95 4.59 11.63 -10.21
C ARG A 95 4.70 10.11 -10.42
N LYS A 96 5.80 9.48 -9.96
CA LYS A 96 5.94 8.02 -9.99
C LYS A 96 4.93 7.29 -9.09
N LEU A 97 4.58 7.86 -7.94
CA LEU A 97 3.56 7.30 -7.04
C LEU A 97 2.16 7.45 -7.62
N HIS A 98 1.84 8.60 -8.22
CA HIS A 98 0.58 8.79 -8.95
C HIS A 98 0.49 7.94 -10.22
N LEU A 99 1.62 7.62 -10.85
CA LEU A 99 1.69 6.69 -11.97
C LEU A 99 1.80 5.22 -11.53
N ALA A 100 2.00 4.95 -10.24
CA ALA A 100 2.09 3.58 -9.76
C ALA A 100 0.70 2.93 -9.93
N PRO A 101 0.63 1.68 -10.39
CA PRO A 101 -0.66 1.05 -10.63
C PRO A 101 -1.46 0.93 -9.32
N ALA A 102 -2.68 1.42 -9.33
CA ALA A 102 -3.61 1.27 -8.22
C ALA A 102 -4.23 -0.14 -8.28
N LEU A 103 -4.23 -0.83 -7.14
CA LEU A 103 -4.81 -2.15 -6.98
C LEU A 103 -6.20 -2.05 -6.39
N TRP A 104 -7.14 -2.77 -6.99
CA TRP A 104 -8.56 -2.77 -6.62
C TRP A 104 -9.07 -4.18 -6.50
N ARG A 105 -10.04 -4.36 -5.60
CA ARG A 105 -10.90 -5.54 -5.59
C ARG A 105 -12.30 -5.08 -5.94
N ALA A 106 -12.93 -5.80 -6.85
CA ALA A 106 -14.26 -5.48 -7.34
C ALA A 106 -15.14 -6.72 -7.28
N ARG A 107 -16.38 -6.56 -6.85
CA ARG A 107 -17.43 -7.57 -6.96
C ARG A 107 -18.54 -7.03 -7.83
N THR A 108 -19.09 -7.86 -8.70
CA THR A 108 -20.26 -7.51 -9.49
C THR A 108 -21.08 -8.75 -9.80
N VAL A 109 -22.40 -8.58 -9.82
CA VAL A 109 -23.36 -9.63 -10.15
C VAL A 109 -23.64 -9.58 -11.64
N LEU A 110 -23.45 -10.72 -12.30
CA LEU A 110 -23.76 -10.92 -13.71
C LEU A 110 -24.81 -12.01 -13.90
N LEU A 111 -25.45 -11.95 -15.07
CA LEU A 111 -26.26 -13.06 -15.57
C LEU A 111 -25.33 -14.14 -16.10
N ASP A 112 -25.60 -15.38 -15.70
CA ASP A 112 -24.91 -16.56 -16.22
C ASP A 112 -25.40 -16.86 -17.64
N GLN A 113 -24.85 -16.13 -18.60
CA GLN A 113 -25.12 -16.31 -20.01
C GLN A 113 -23.86 -16.02 -20.82
N PRO A 114 -23.70 -16.68 -21.98
CA PRO A 114 -22.56 -16.42 -22.86
C PRO A 114 -22.41 -14.93 -23.17
N GLY A 115 -21.18 -14.41 -22.98
CA GLY A 115 -20.83 -13.03 -23.29
C GLY A 115 -21.03 -12.00 -22.17
N SER A 116 -21.63 -12.36 -21.02
CA SER A 116 -21.73 -11.43 -19.87
C SER A 116 -20.34 -11.00 -19.37
N LEU A 117 -19.46 -11.96 -19.07
CA LEU A 117 -18.09 -11.67 -18.63
C LEU A 117 -17.30 -10.92 -19.71
N GLN A 118 -17.50 -11.27 -20.99
CA GLN A 118 -16.83 -10.58 -22.11
C GLN A 118 -17.14 -9.07 -22.13
N LYS A 119 -18.41 -8.69 -21.90
CA LYS A 119 -18.80 -7.27 -21.85
C LYS A 119 -18.13 -6.53 -20.70
N VAL A 120 -18.04 -7.15 -19.52
CA VAL A 120 -17.34 -6.59 -18.36
C VAL A 120 -15.85 -6.46 -18.63
N THR A 121 -15.19 -7.51 -19.09
CA THR A 121 -13.76 -7.48 -19.42
C THR A 121 -13.45 -6.44 -20.51
N GLN A 122 -14.31 -6.31 -21.53
CA GLN A 122 -14.13 -5.29 -22.56
C GLN A 122 -14.32 -3.87 -22.02
N SER A 123 -15.25 -3.67 -21.09
CA SER A 123 -15.45 -2.38 -20.42
C SER A 123 -14.23 -2.00 -19.56
N LEU A 124 -13.70 -2.95 -18.78
CA LEU A 124 -12.49 -2.77 -17.99
C LEU A 124 -11.25 -2.48 -18.86
N ALA A 125 -11.12 -3.19 -20.00
CA ALA A 125 -10.01 -2.99 -20.94
C ALA A 125 -9.98 -1.58 -21.55
N LYS A 126 -11.13 -0.90 -21.70
CA LYS A 126 -11.19 0.50 -22.20
C LYS A 126 -10.54 1.49 -21.24
N MET A 127 -10.34 1.11 -19.98
CA MET A 127 -9.71 1.95 -18.95
C MET A 127 -8.29 1.48 -18.61
N ASP A 128 -7.68 0.66 -19.47
CA ASP A 128 -6.37 0.03 -19.25
C ASP A 128 -6.30 -0.76 -17.91
N ALA A 129 -7.44 -1.30 -17.46
CA ALA A 129 -7.49 -2.13 -16.27
C ALA A 129 -6.99 -3.55 -16.61
N ASN A 130 -5.94 -3.98 -15.93
CA ASN A 130 -5.41 -5.34 -16.01
C ASN A 130 -6.07 -6.24 -14.97
N ILE A 131 -6.64 -7.36 -15.40
CA ILE A 131 -7.26 -8.35 -14.51
C ILE A 131 -6.17 -9.28 -14.01
N LEU A 132 -5.87 -9.20 -12.72
CA LEU A 132 -4.83 -10.02 -12.09
C LEU A 132 -5.38 -11.35 -11.56
N SER A 133 -6.65 -11.37 -11.16
CA SER A 133 -7.36 -12.56 -10.70
C SER A 133 -8.87 -12.40 -10.92
N LEU A 134 -9.55 -13.51 -11.21
CA LEU A 134 -10.99 -13.60 -11.34
C LEU A 134 -11.47 -14.85 -10.61
N HIS A 135 -12.40 -14.67 -9.68
CA HIS A 135 -13.13 -15.76 -9.03
C HIS A 135 -14.61 -15.62 -9.35
N VAL A 136 -15.25 -16.75 -9.62
CA VAL A 136 -16.63 -16.83 -10.06
C VAL A 136 -17.41 -17.61 -9.02
N HIS A 137 -18.40 -16.98 -8.38
CA HIS A 137 -19.21 -17.60 -7.35
C HIS A 137 -20.65 -17.78 -7.85
N PRO A 138 -21.10 -19.03 -8.08
CA PRO A 138 -22.48 -19.29 -8.48
C PRO A 138 -23.44 -18.88 -7.36
N MET A 139 -24.49 -18.13 -7.69
CA MET A 139 -25.54 -17.79 -6.73
C MET A 139 -26.70 -18.77 -6.91
N THR A 140 -26.77 -19.78 -6.05
CA THR A 140 -27.97 -20.62 -5.96
C THR A 140 -29.12 -19.81 -5.37
N GLY A 141 -30.25 -19.79 -6.08
CA GLY A 141 -31.35 -18.86 -5.83
C GLY A 141 -32.07 -19.05 -4.48
N THR A 142 -31.54 -18.48 -3.39
CA THR A 142 -32.27 -18.23 -2.12
C THR A 142 -31.68 -17.10 -1.25
N GLY A 143 -30.71 -16.32 -1.71
CA GLY A 143 -30.14 -15.19 -0.95
C GLY A 143 -30.88 -13.88 -1.23
N SER A 144 -31.38 -13.22 -0.19
CA SER A 144 -32.15 -11.96 -0.17
C SER A 144 -32.00 -11.10 -1.43
N ALA A 145 -33.00 -11.15 -2.31
CA ALA A 145 -33.29 -10.02 -3.17
C ALA A 145 -33.47 -8.80 -2.26
N GLN A 146 -32.48 -7.91 -2.23
CA GLN A 146 -32.72 -6.59 -1.71
C GLN A 146 -33.88 -6.02 -2.53
N LYS A 147 -34.98 -5.76 -1.81
CA LYS A 147 -36.28 -5.34 -2.32
C LYS A 147 -36.10 -4.10 -3.19
N GLY A 148 -35.94 -4.29 -4.50
CA GLY A 148 -35.63 -3.22 -5.44
C GLY A 148 -35.51 -3.66 -6.89
N LEU A 149 -34.98 -4.86 -7.17
CA LEU A 149 -34.89 -5.37 -8.55
C LEU A 149 -36.08 -6.29 -8.88
N SER A 150 -37.25 -5.68 -9.00
CA SER A 150 -38.46 -6.34 -9.49
C SER A 150 -38.52 -6.26 -11.02
N ALA A 151 -38.64 -7.43 -11.66
CA ALA A 151 -39.39 -7.68 -12.90
C ALA A 151 -38.83 -7.31 -14.29
N GLN A 152 -37.54 -6.99 -14.48
CA GLN A 152 -37.01 -6.70 -15.83
C GLN A 152 -35.92 -7.65 -16.36
N THR A 153 -35.41 -8.54 -15.54
CA THR A 153 -34.36 -9.48 -15.95
C THR A 153 -34.93 -10.90 -15.93
N GLY A 154 -34.87 -11.60 -17.06
CA GLY A 154 -35.44 -12.94 -17.23
C GLY A 154 -34.88 -13.98 -16.24
N PRO A 155 -35.39 -15.23 -16.27
CA PRO A 155 -35.08 -16.29 -15.30
C PRO A 155 -33.68 -16.89 -15.53
N GLY A 156 -32.65 -16.05 -15.54
CA GLY A 156 -31.25 -16.45 -15.66
C GLY A 156 -30.65 -16.71 -14.30
N GLU A 157 -29.84 -17.76 -14.21
CA GLU A 157 -28.96 -18.02 -13.08
C GLU A 157 -28.00 -16.83 -12.91
N ARG A 158 -27.71 -16.45 -11.67
CA ARG A 158 -26.85 -15.28 -11.36
C ARG A 158 -25.54 -15.74 -10.80
N VAL A 159 -24.50 -14.98 -11.07
CA VAL A 159 -23.14 -15.27 -10.66
C VAL A 159 -22.51 -14.01 -10.11
N MET A 160 -21.84 -14.10 -8.95
CA MET A 160 -21.00 -13.03 -8.44
C MET A 160 -19.58 -13.23 -8.94
N ASP A 161 -19.12 -12.29 -9.75
CA ASP A 161 -17.73 -12.26 -10.17
C ASP A 161 -16.93 -11.35 -9.23
N GLU A 162 -15.80 -11.86 -8.78
CA GLU A 162 -14.84 -11.15 -7.96
C GLU A 162 -13.53 -10.97 -8.73
N PHE A 163 -13.19 -9.72 -9.00
CA PHE A 163 -12.00 -9.32 -9.74
C PHE A 163 -10.96 -8.73 -8.80
N VAL A 164 -9.69 -9.01 -9.07
CA VAL A 164 -8.57 -8.20 -8.61
C VAL A 164 -7.97 -7.48 -9.81
N LEU A 165 -7.97 -6.15 -9.75
CA LEU A 165 -7.65 -5.28 -10.87
C LEU A 165 -6.42 -4.43 -10.56
N SER A 166 -5.55 -4.25 -11.55
CA SER A 166 -4.54 -3.19 -11.57
C SER A 166 -4.97 -2.14 -12.57
N THR A 167 -4.97 -0.88 -12.16
CA THR A 167 -5.34 0.26 -13.01
C THR A 167 -4.25 1.31 -12.99
N PRO A 168 -4.17 2.20 -14.00
CA PRO A 168 -3.36 3.41 -13.89
C PRO A 168 -3.73 4.18 -12.61
N GLY A 169 -2.75 4.76 -11.91
CA GLY A 169 -2.97 5.38 -10.59
C GLY A 169 -3.86 6.65 -10.59
N GLU A 170 -4.36 7.06 -11.75
CA GLU A 170 -5.34 8.14 -11.92
C GLU A 170 -6.79 7.65 -11.86
N ILE A 171 -7.01 6.33 -11.99
CA ILE A 171 -8.35 5.73 -12.00
C ILE A 171 -8.95 5.70 -10.59
N THR A 172 -10.19 6.16 -10.49
CA THR A 172 -10.96 6.25 -9.26
C THR A 172 -11.92 5.08 -9.09
N GLU A 173 -12.37 4.85 -7.85
CA GLU A 173 -13.41 3.86 -7.52
C GLU A 173 -14.70 4.07 -8.34
N GLN A 174 -15.10 5.33 -8.55
CA GLN A 174 -16.31 5.68 -9.29
C GLN A 174 -16.21 5.31 -10.77
N GLU A 175 -15.04 5.49 -11.39
CA GLU A 175 -14.80 5.11 -12.79
C GLU A 175 -14.82 3.59 -12.95
N LEU A 176 -14.25 2.84 -12.00
CA LEU A 176 -14.33 1.39 -11.96
C LEU A 176 -15.76 0.87 -11.80
N LEU A 177 -16.52 1.44 -10.85
CA LEU A 177 -17.94 1.10 -10.67
C LEU A 177 -18.74 1.36 -11.93
N LYS A 178 -18.51 2.50 -12.58
CA LYS A 178 -19.16 2.86 -13.84
C LYS A 178 -18.83 1.83 -14.93
N ALA A 179 -17.57 1.45 -15.10
CA ALA A 179 -17.20 0.48 -16.12
C ALA A 179 -17.78 -0.92 -15.87
N LEU A 180 -17.86 -1.36 -14.62
CA LEU A 180 -18.53 -2.62 -14.28
C LEU A 180 -20.01 -2.57 -14.67
N ASN A 181 -20.70 -1.46 -14.35
CA ASN A 181 -22.11 -1.26 -14.71
C ASN A 181 -22.31 -1.15 -16.23
N ASP A 182 -21.43 -0.44 -16.95
CA ASP A 182 -21.42 -0.34 -18.42
C ASP A 182 -21.19 -1.73 -19.08
N GLY A 183 -20.49 -2.62 -18.37
CA GLY A 183 -20.28 -4.01 -18.74
C GLY A 183 -21.47 -4.94 -18.48
N GLY A 184 -22.55 -4.44 -17.87
CA GLY A 184 -23.73 -5.23 -17.47
C GLY A 184 -23.67 -5.78 -16.04
N GLY A 185 -22.73 -5.30 -15.23
CA GLY A 185 -22.62 -5.58 -13.80
C GLY A 185 -23.74 -4.94 -12.98
N HIS A 186 -24.20 -5.66 -11.95
CA HIS A 186 -25.20 -5.18 -10.99
C HIS A 186 -24.66 -5.34 -9.57
N GLU A 187 -25.17 -4.55 -8.62
CA GLU A 187 -24.74 -4.59 -7.22
C GLU A 187 -23.21 -4.51 -7.07
N SER A 188 -22.60 -3.70 -7.94
CA SER A 188 -21.15 -3.60 -8.04
C SER A 188 -20.56 -2.89 -6.81
N HIS A 189 -19.52 -3.47 -6.25
CA HIS A 189 -18.77 -2.91 -5.14
C HIS A 189 -17.28 -2.91 -5.49
N VAL A 190 -16.60 -1.79 -5.28
CA VAL A 190 -15.17 -1.64 -5.57
C VAL A 190 -14.49 -1.07 -4.34
N TRP A 191 -13.33 -1.59 -3.97
CA TRP A 191 -12.52 -1.05 -2.88
C TRP A 191 -11.03 -1.23 -3.17
N SER A 192 -10.22 -0.36 -2.60
CA SER A 192 -8.76 -0.45 -2.74
C SER A 192 -8.23 -1.74 -2.12
N THR A 193 -7.20 -2.32 -2.74
CA THR A 193 -6.56 -3.54 -2.25
C THR A 193 -5.04 -3.47 -2.32
N THR A 194 -4.36 -4.46 -1.76
CA THR A 194 -2.89 -4.54 -1.74
C THR A 194 -2.43 -5.79 -2.48
N ALA A 195 -1.15 -5.82 -2.90
CA ALA A 195 -0.57 -6.99 -3.56
C ALA A 195 -0.65 -8.27 -2.72
N LEU A 196 -0.72 -8.16 -1.39
CA LEU A 196 -0.88 -9.29 -0.49
C LEU A 196 -2.27 -9.94 -0.62
N ALA A 197 -3.30 -9.18 -1.00
CA ALA A 197 -4.64 -9.70 -1.22
C ALA A 197 -4.78 -10.53 -2.51
N MET A 198 -3.76 -10.52 -3.38
CA MET A 198 -3.69 -11.36 -4.58
C MET A 198 -3.20 -12.78 -4.30
N ALA A 199 -2.59 -13.01 -3.13
CA ALA A 199 -2.16 -14.34 -2.75
C ALA A 199 -3.39 -15.23 -2.56
N ASP A 200 -3.46 -16.33 -3.29
CA ASP A 200 -4.44 -17.38 -3.02
C ASP A 200 -4.28 -17.88 -1.56
N GLY A 201 -5.29 -18.58 -1.05
CA GLY A 201 -5.29 -19.02 0.35
C GLY A 201 -4.06 -19.86 0.74
N GLN A 202 -3.45 -20.59 -0.20
CA GLN A 202 -2.26 -21.39 0.02
C GLN A 202 -1.01 -20.49 0.11
N THR A 203 -0.86 -19.54 -0.80
CA THR A 203 0.23 -18.55 -0.77
C THR A 203 0.15 -17.66 0.47
N LYS A 204 -1.06 -17.27 0.90
CA LYS A 204 -1.27 -16.56 2.18
C LYS A 204 -0.83 -17.43 3.36
N ALA A 205 -1.21 -18.71 3.38
CA ALA A 205 -0.81 -19.63 4.45
C ALA A 205 0.72 -19.83 4.54
N LEU A 206 1.42 -19.94 3.40
CA LEU A 206 2.89 -20.02 3.38
C LEU A 206 3.58 -18.73 3.83
N SER A 207 3.01 -17.57 3.48
CA SER A 207 3.50 -16.28 3.95
C SER A 207 3.35 -16.15 5.47
N LEU A 208 2.21 -16.57 6.00
CA LEU A 208 1.94 -16.62 7.44
C LEU A 208 2.85 -17.63 8.16
N ALA A 209 3.14 -18.78 7.56
CA ALA A 209 4.11 -19.75 8.08
C ALA A 209 5.53 -19.16 8.14
N THR A 210 5.93 -18.39 7.13
CA THR A 210 7.23 -17.67 7.12
C THR A 210 7.30 -16.63 8.24
N ARG A 211 6.20 -15.93 8.51
CA ARG A 211 6.10 -14.98 9.63
C ARG A 211 6.24 -15.68 10.99
N ILE A 212 5.61 -16.83 11.17
CA ILE A 212 5.79 -17.69 12.36
C ILE A 212 7.23 -18.18 12.47
N ALA A 213 7.88 -18.55 11.35
CA ALA A 213 9.29 -18.94 11.32
C ALA A 213 10.23 -17.84 11.81
N GLY A 214 9.94 -16.57 11.50
CA GLY A 214 10.70 -15.43 12.02
C GLY A 214 10.41 -15.11 13.49
N ASN A 215 9.18 -15.32 13.95
CA ASN A 215 8.77 -15.06 15.33
C ASN A 215 7.61 -15.97 15.78
N PRO A 216 7.90 -17.11 16.46
CA PRO A 216 6.86 -18.04 16.90
C PRO A 216 5.84 -17.44 17.89
N LYS A 217 6.17 -16.32 18.54
CA LYS A 217 5.27 -15.64 19.50
C LYS A 217 4.08 -14.96 18.83
N GLU A 218 4.13 -14.75 17.51
CA GLU A 218 3.03 -14.13 16.76
C GLU A 218 1.90 -15.10 16.40
N LEU A 219 1.99 -16.36 16.83
CA LEU A 219 0.99 -17.41 16.55
C LEU A 219 -0.47 -16.95 16.76
N PRO A 220 -0.86 -16.29 17.88
CA PRO A 220 -2.24 -15.88 18.07
C PRO A 220 -2.73 -14.91 16.98
N MET A 221 -1.90 -13.92 16.63
CA MET A 221 -2.25 -12.93 15.61
C MET A 221 -2.28 -13.53 14.21
N VAL A 222 -1.33 -14.42 13.91
CA VAL A 222 -1.23 -15.08 12.62
C VAL A 222 -2.41 -16.03 12.37
N VAL A 223 -2.84 -16.78 13.38
CA VAL A 223 -4.02 -17.66 13.25
C VAL A 223 -5.30 -16.84 13.15
N ALA A 224 -5.44 -15.75 13.92
CA ALA A 224 -6.55 -14.82 13.77
C ALA A 224 -6.65 -14.27 12.33
N GLU A 225 -5.51 -13.90 11.74
CA GLU A 225 -5.43 -13.42 10.36
C GLU A 225 -5.73 -14.51 9.31
N LEU A 226 -5.27 -15.75 9.55
CA LEU A 226 -5.57 -16.89 8.68
C LEU A 226 -7.07 -17.16 8.62
N LEU A 227 -7.73 -17.09 9.78
CA LEU A 227 -9.13 -17.48 9.97
C LEU A 227 -10.11 -16.31 9.83
N SER A 228 -9.62 -15.08 9.68
CA SER A 228 -10.42 -13.85 9.78
C SER A 228 -11.24 -13.82 11.08
N ALA A 229 -10.63 -14.26 12.19
CA ALA A 229 -11.26 -14.43 13.49
C ALA A 229 -10.66 -13.46 14.52
N LYS A 230 -11.34 -13.29 15.66
CA LYS A 230 -10.84 -12.51 16.79
C LYS A 230 -10.19 -13.43 17.83
N VAL A 231 -9.04 -13.03 18.37
CA VAL A 231 -8.44 -13.71 19.53
C VAL A 231 -9.29 -13.39 20.76
N VAL A 232 -9.74 -14.42 21.46
CA VAL A 232 -10.43 -14.28 22.74
C VAL A 232 -9.39 -14.33 23.85
N PRO A 233 -9.25 -13.29 24.69
CA PRO A 233 -8.37 -13.33 25.84
C PRO A 233 -8.75 -14.48 26.75
N PHE A 234 -7.81 -15.36 27.05
CA PHE A 234 -7.97 -16.41 28.06
C PHE A 234 -7.44 -15.87 29.38
N ASP A 235 -8.34 -15.66 30.35
CA ASP A 235 -7.98 -15.33 31.73
C ASP A 235 -8.01 -16.62 32.58
N PRO A 236 -6.85 -17.11 33.07
CA PRO A 236 -6.80 -18.30 33.90
C PRO A 236 -7.41 -18.11 35.30
N GLU A 237 -7.55 -16.88 35.80
CA GLU A 237 -8.15 -16.60 37.12
C GLU A 237 -9.68 -16.46 37.06
N HIS A 238 -10.22 -16.09 35.89
CA HIS A 238 -11.65 -16.01 35.64
C HIS A 238 -12.00 -16.77 34.35
N PRO A 239 -12.13 -18.11 34.39
CA PRO A 239 -12.61 -18.85 33.24
C PRO A 239 -14.02 -18.35 32.88
N THR A 240 -14.15 -17.61 31.79
CA THR A 240 -15.44 -17.26 31.23
C THR A 240 -16.23 -18.55 30.95
N PRO A 241 -17.56 -18.57 31.15
CA PRO A 241 -18.36 -19.79 30.98
C PRO A 241 -18.23 -20.44 29.59
N GLU A 242 -17.82 -19.66 28.58
CA GLU A 242 -17.50 -20.13 27.22
C GLU A 242 -16.20 -20.96 27.12
N ALA A 243 -15.28 -20.85 28.08
CA ALA A 243 -14.01 -21.58 28.10
C ALA A 243 -14.10 -22.98 28.73
N SER A 244 -15.15 -23.25 29.51
CA SER A 244 -15.34 -24.52 30.24
C SER A 244 -16.38 -25.45 29.61
N ALA A 245 -17.31 -24.92 28.80
CA ALA A 245 -18.40 -25.69 28.20
C ALA A 245 -18.50 -25.47 26.68
N ALA A 246 -17.68 -26.18 25.91
CA ALA A 246 -17.87 -26.31 24.46
C ALA A 246 -17.73 -27.77 24.01
N VAL A 247 -18.51 -28.64 24.66
CA VAL A 247 -19.08 -29.83 24.01
C VAL A 247 -20.54 -29.47 23.72
N GLY A 248 -20.74 -28.62 22.71
CA GLY A 248 -22.04 -28.07 22.26
C GLY A 248 -21.85 -27.20 21.01
N PRO A 249 -22.84 -27.11 20.09
CA PRO A 249 -22.61 -26.94 18.64
C PRO A 249 -22.45 -25.49 18.17
N SER A 250 -21.86 -24.59 18.97
CA SER A 250 -21.48 -23.27 18.44
C SER A 250 -20.14 -23.40 17.72
N GLY A 251 -20.17 -23.68 16.41
CA GLY A 251 -18.98 -23.77 15.56
C GLY A 251 -18.21 -22.46 15.40
N ASP A 252 -18.69 -21.38 16.03
CA ASP A 252 -18.18 -20.01 15.96
C ASP A 252 -16.99 -19.76 16.90
N ILE A 253 -16.64 -20.73 17.77
CA ILE A 253 -15.46 -20.69 18.63
C ILE A 253 -14.53 -21.86 18.29
N LEU A 254 -13.26 -21.56 17.99
CA LEU A 254 -12.21 -22.54 17.78
C LEU A 254 -11.20 -22.48 18.92
N LYS A 255 -10.98 -23.63 19.57
CA LYS A 255 -9.94 -23.84 20.57
C LYS A 255 -8.76 -24.57 19.95
N ILE A 256 -7.57 -24.01 20.09
CA ILE A 256 -6.31 -24.61 19.65
C ILE A 256 -5.45 -24.89 20.87
N PRO A 257 -5.14 -26.15 21.19
CA PRO A 257 -4.23 -26.47 22.27
C PRO A 257 -2.82 -25.97 21.90
N THR A 258 -2.12 -25.36 22.87
CA THR A 258 -0.70 -25.01 22.71
C THR A 258 0.09 -25.44 23.95
N ALA A 259 1.37 -25.78 23.76
CA ALA A 259 2.25 -26.25 24.82
C ALA A 259 2.81 -25.16 25.76
N TRP A 260 2.65 -23.86 25.44
CA TRP A 260 3.41 -22.80 26.11
C TRP A 260 2.61 -21.76 26.88
N HIS A 261 1.39 -21.42 26.43
CA HIS A 261 0.61 -20.30 26.98
C HIS A 261 -0.85 -20.69 27.28
N GLY A 262 -1.14 -21.99 27.36
CA GLY A 262 -2.50 -22.50 27.45
C GLY A 262 -3.23 -22.51 26.10
N PRO A 263 -4.50 -22.90 26.09
CA PRO A 263 -5.26 -22.98 24.85
C PRO A 263 -5.52 -21.59 24.26
N LEU A 264 -5.30 -21.45 22.95
CA LEU A 264 -5.71 -20.25 22.20
C LEU A 264 -7.17 -20.40 21.79
N LEU A 265 -7.94 -19.33 21.98
CA LEU A 265 -9.37 -19.28 21.65
C LEU A 265 -9.60 -18.23 20.55
N PHE A 266 -10.35 -18.61 19.54
CA PHE A 266 -10.71 -17.76 18.40
C PHE A 266 -12.22 -17.73 18.24
N SER A 267 -12.78 -16.54 18.01
CA SER A 267 -14.22 -16.36 17.78
C SER A 267 -14.50 -15.72 16.42
N ARG A 268 -15.47 -16.26 15.70
CA ARG A 268 -16.02 -15.73 14.45
C ARG A 268 -17.56 -15.79 14.50
N PRO A 269 -18.23 -14.78 15.08
CA PRO A 269 -19.67 -14.79 15.29
C PRO A 269 -20.46 -14.92 13.98
N GLY A 270 -21.36 -15.90 13.90
CA GLY A 270 -22.24 -16.10 12.75
C GLY A 270 -21.61 -16.86 11.57
N GLU A 271 -20.37 -17.31 11.69
CA GLU A 271 -19.67 -18.06 10.64
C GLU A 271 -18.83 -19.19 11.26
N PRO A 272 -19.36 -20.44 11.29
CA PRO A 272 -18.67 -21.54 11.95
C PRO A 272 -17.37 -21.91 11.23
N PHE A 273 -16.39 -22.41 11.99
CA PHE A 273 -15.12 -22.88 11.43
C PHE A 273 -15.29 -24.22 10.72
N SER A 274 -14.85 -24.27 9.47
CA SER A 274 -14.79 -25.52 8.70
C SER A 274 -13.70 -26.45 9.24
N PRO A 275 -13.82 -27.78 9.05
CA PRO A 275 -12.78 -28.73 9.44
C PRO A 275 -11.41 -28.41 8.80
N ALA A 276 -11.41 -27.91 7.57
CA ALA A 276 -10.18 -27.53 6.86
C ALA A 276 -9.51 -26.28 7.47
N GLU A 277 -10.29 -25.31 7.92
CA GLU A 277 -9.77 -24.14 8.65
C GLU A 277 -9.16 -24.55 9.98
N SER A 278 -9.87 -25.37 10.76
CA SER A 278 -9.37 -25.93 12.02
C SER A 278 -8.07 -26.71 11.81
N ALA A 279 -8.00 -27.56 10.78
CA ALA A 279 -6.79 -28.32 10.47
C ALA A 279 -5.59 -27.42 10.13
N ARG A 280 -5.78 -26.38 9.30
CA ARG A 280 -4.71 -25.42 8.97
C ARG A 280 -4.21 -24.67 10.21
N ALA A 281 -5.12 -24.24 11.07
CA ALA A 281 -4.78 -23.54 12.30
C ALA A 281 -3.96 -24.42 13.26
N HIS A 282 -4.33 -25.70 13.41
CA HIS A 282 -3.55 -26.66 14.18
C HIS A 282 -2.14 -26.89 13.59
N ARG A 283 -2.02 -26.98 12.26
CA ARG A 283 -0.69 -27.13 11.62
C ARG A 283 0.21 -25.91 11.79
N LEU A 284 -0.35 -24.69 11.82
CA LEU A 284 0.43 -23.49 12.15
C LEU A 284 0.87 -23.47 13.62
N ALA A 285 0.03 -23.96 14.54
CA ALA A 285 0.40 -24.11 15.95
C ALA A 285 1.53 -25.13 16.14
N GLU A 286 1.43 -26.30 15.50
CA GLU A 286 2.49 -27.32 15.49
C GLU A 286 3.81 -26.78 14.92
N LEU A 287 3.74 -26.02 13.80
CA LEU A 287 4.92 -25.37 13.23
C LEU A 287 5.56 -24.40 14.22
N ALA A 288 4.77 -23.52 14.84
CA ALA A 288 5.27 -22.63 15.87
C ALA A 288 5.96 -23.44 16.95
N GLU A 289 5.29 -24.48 17.49
CA GLU A 289 5.81 -25.41 18.49
C GLU A 289 7.20 -25.95 18.18
N ILE A 290 7.41 -26.48 16.98
CA ILE A 290 8.71 -26.98 16.54
C ILE A 290 9.77 -25.86 16.57
N LEU A 291 9.42 -24.67 16.12
CA LEU A 291 10.34 -23.54 15.99
C LEU A 291 10.78 -22.97 17.34
N ALA A 292 9.89 -22.87 18.33
CA ALA A 292 10.31 -22.35 19.64
C ALA A 292 10.98 -23.41 20.54
N HIS A 293 10.87 -24.70 20.21
CA HIS A 293 11.65 -25.77 20.87
C HIS A 293 13.00 -26.06 20.20
N THR A 294 13.30 -25.45 19.04
CA THR A 294 14.63 -25.58 18.42
C THR A 294 15.65 -24.77 19.23
N PRO A 295 16.59 -25.40 19.96
CA PRO A 295 17.61 -24.65 20.67
C PRO A 295 18.47 -23.90 19.66
N ALA A 296 18.74 -22.62 19.93
CA ALA A 296 19.70 -21.84 19.17
C ALA A 296 21.01 -22.64 19.10
N VAL A 297 21.39 -23.05 17.88
CA VAL A 297 22.67 -23.70 17.62
C VAL A 297 23.75 -22.78 18.17
N SER A 298 24.35 -23.17 19.30
CA SER A 298 25.46 -22.45 19.89
C SER A 298 26.60 -22.46 18.88
N THR A 299 26.93 -21.27 18.37
CA THR A 299 28.16 -21.03 17.64
C THR A 299 29.33 -21.29 18.60
N VAL A 300 29.92 -22.47 18.52
CA VAL A 300 31.20 -22.78 19.15
C VAL A 300 32.27 -21.99 18.40
N PRO A 301 33.05 -21.11 19.07
CA PRO A 301 34.14 -20.41 18.40
C PRO A 301 35.27 -21.40 18.08
N PRO A 302 35.99 -21.24 16.95
CA PRO A 302 37.19 -22.02 16.68
C PRO A 302 38.30 -21.64 17.67
N GLY A 303 38.90 -22.65 18.30
CA GLY A 303 40.12 -22.52 19.10
C GLY A 303 41.39 -22.43 18.26
#